data_AF-A0A3D0V4J8-F1
#
_entry.id   AF-A0A3D0V4J8-F1
#
_cell.length_a   1.000
_cell.length_b   1.000
_cell.length_c   1.000
_cell.angle_alpha   90.00
_cell.angle_beta   90.00
_cell.angle_gamma   90.00
#
_symmetry.space_group_name_H-M   'P 1'
#
loop_
_entity.id
_entity.type
_entity.pdbx_description
1 polymer ?
#
loop_
_entity_poly.entity_id
_entity_poly.type
_entity_poly.pdbx_seq_one_letter_code
_entity_poly.pdbx_strand_id
1 'polypeptide(L)'
;MWPLILSALFFAFLAFIKGMAMAGAFLLVAKVLFYWYCFCGGLAALFLFFNVLISLLCGAGIGGIKGGPLGAICGVLLGGAGSLFLCLFALVGHICRIVGAFLLMTSGTPGMEISDFSAAKLVVGSIMIILPIIFYRSRSRSDSDS
;
A
#
# COMPACT_ATOMS: atom_id res chain seq x y z
N MET A 1 1.84 -6.81 7.80
CA MET A 1 3.06 -7.08 8.62
C MET A 1 3.97 -8.12 7.99
N TRP A 2 3.44 -9.21 7.42
CA TRP A 2 4.21 -10.24 6.71
C TRP A 2 5.35 -9.77 5.78
N PRO A 3 5.16 -8.80 4.87
CA PRO A 3 6.25 -8.37 3.98
C PRO A 3 7.44 -7.76 4.72
N LEU A 4 7.22 -7.09 5.87
CA LEU A 4 8.30 -6.54 6.70
C LEU A 4 9.14 -7.64 7.37
N ILE A 5 8.46 -8.70 7.85
CA ILE A 5 9.11 -9.84 8.49
C ILE A 5 9.95 -10.61 7.45
N LEU A 6 9.37 -10.85 6.27
CA LEU A 6 10.08 -11.46 5.14
C LEU A 6 11.29 -10.63 4.70
N SER A 7 11.18 -9.31 4.61
CA SER A 7 12.31 -8.45 4.28
C SER A 7 13.40 -8.46 5.34
N ALA A 8 13.06 -8.54 6.63
CA ALA A 8 14.04 -8.64 7.70
C ALA A 8 14.79 -9.98 7.68
N LEU A 9 14.07 -11.09 7.45
CA LEU A 9 14.68 -12.42 7.28
C LEU A 9 15.58 -12.47 6.03
N PHE A 10 15.14 -11.86 4.93
CA PHE A 10 15.92 -11.80 3.70
C PHE A 10 17.18 -10.95 3.86
N PHE A 11 17.10 -9.83 4.59
CA PHE A 11 18.26 -9.03 4.97
C PHE A 11 19.26 -9.85 5.80
N ALA A 12 18.78 -10.54 6.84
CA ALA A 12 19.63 -11.39 7.68
C ALA A 12 20.31 -12.50 6.86
N PHE A 13 19.58 -13.14 5.95
CA PHE A 13 20.15 -14.14 5.03
C PHE A 13 21.26 -13.55 4.15
N LEU A 14 21.04 -12.39 3.54
CA LEU A 14 22.01 -11.76 2.64
C LEU A 14 23.26 -11.24 3.38
N ALA A 15 23.09 -10.71 4.58
CA ALA A 15 24.18 -10.19 5.40
C ALA A 15 25.01 -11.31 6.04
N PHE A 16 24.37 -12.30 6.66
CA PHE A 16 25.08 -13.32 7.45
C PHE A 16 25.50 -14.54 6.65
N ILE A 17 24.69 -14.99 5.68
CA ILE A 17 24.96 -16.23 4.95
C ILE A 17 25.69 -15.95 3.64
N LYS A 18 25.30 -14.90 2.91
CA LYS A 18 25.98 -14.50 1.66
C LYS A 18 27.16 -13.56 1.85
N GLY A 19 27.38 -13.04 3.06
CA GLY A 19 28.51 -12.17 3.38
C GLY A 19 28.53 -10.86 2.57
N MET A 20 27.39 -10.39 2.09
CA MET A 20 27.33 -9.11 1.38
C MET A 20 27.52 -7.94 2.35
N ALA A 21 28.16 -6.88 1.86
CA ALA A 21 28.25 -5.63 2.59
C ALA A 21 26.85 -5.16 3.03
N MET A 22 26.72 -4.76 4.30
CA MET A 22 25.44 -4.40 4.93
C MET A 22 24.65 -3.34 4.12
N ALA A 23 25.34 -2.35 3.53
CA ALA A 23 24.75 -1.34 2.66
C ALA A 23 24.12 -1.95 1.38
N GLY A 24 24.81 -2.90 0.76
CA GLY A 24 24.33 -3.60 -0.44
C GLY A 24 23.15 -4.52 -0.14
N ALA A 25 23.20 -5.25 0.98
CA ALA A 25 22.09 -6.08 1.44
C ALA A 25 20.83 -5.23 1.73
N PHE A 26 21.00 -4.07 2.37
CA PHE A 26 19.89 -3.14 2.65
C PHE A 26 19.23 -2.62 1.37
N LEU A 27 20.01 -2.11 0.41
CA LEU A 27 19.47 -1.57 -0.85
C LEU A 27 18.74 -2.65 -1.66
N LEU A 28 19.25 -3.88 -1.66
CA LEU A 28 18.62 -4.99 -2.36
C LEU A 28 17.28 -5.37 -1.72
N VAL A 29 17.22 -5.40 -0.39
CA VAL A 29 15.98 -5.63 0.37
C VAL A 29 14.98 -4.50 0.14
N ALA A 30 15.42 -3.24 0.16
CA ALA A 30 14.56 -2.08 -0.10
C ALA A 30 13.96 -2.12 -1.53
N LYS A 31 14.76 -2.52 -2.53
CA LYS A 31 14.27 -2.76 -3.90
C LYS A 31 13.20 -3.84 -3.95
N VAL A 32 13.45 -5.00 -3.35
CA VAL A 32 12.47 -6.11 -3.31
C VAL A 32 11.18 -5.65 -2.61
N LEU A 33 11.31 -4.91 -1.52
CA LEU A 33 10.17 -4.37 -0.78
C LEU A 33 9.35 -3.38 -1.62
N PHE A 34 10.01 -2.51 -2.39
CA PHE A 34 9.35 -1.59 -3.32
C PHE A 34 8.59 -2.34 -4.41
N TYR A 35 9.22 -3.31 -5.10
CA TYR A 35 8.55 -4.12 -6.13
C TYR A 35 7.36 -4.88 -5.56
N TRP A 36 7.50 -5.44 -4.35
CA TRP A 36 6.41 -6.12 -3.67
C TRP A 36 5.22 -5.19 -3.39
N TYR A 37 5.48 -3.99 -2.83
CA TYR A 37 4.41 -3.02 -2.59
C TYR A 37 3.77 -2.48 -3.87
N CYS A 38 4.55 -2.29 -4.95
CA CYS A 38 4.01 -1.96 -6.27
C CYS A 38 3.12 -3.08 -6.82
N PHE A 39 3.55 -4.34 -6.73
CA PHE A 39 2.76 -5.48 -7.17
C PHE A 39 1.46 -5.62 -6.38
N CYS A 40 1.52 -5.60 -5.04
CA CYS A 40 0.33 -5.62 -4.20
C CYS A 40 -0.57 -4.40 -4.43
N GLY A 41 0.01 -3.22 -4.65
CA GLY A 41 -0.73 -2.00 -4.97
C GLY A 41 -1.45 -2.09 -6.31
N GLY A 42 -0.80 -2.64 -7.34
CA GLY A 42 -1.41 -2.89 -8.64
C GLY A 42 -2.56 -3.91 -8.55
N LEU A 43 -2.39 -4.97 -7.78
CA LEU A 43 -3.41 -5.99 -7.56
C LEU A 43 -4.61 -5.43 -6.77
N ALA A 44 -4.36 -4.57 -5.78
CA ALA A 44 -5.40 -3.84 -5.06
C ALA A 44 -6.13 -2.85 -5.99
N ALA A 45 -5.42 -2.08 -6.82
CA ALA A 45 -6.04 -1.16 -7.78
C ALA A 45 -6.93 -1.89 -8.78
N LEU A 46 -6.51 -3.06 -9.25
CA LEU A 46 -7.29 -3.92 -10.14
C LEU A 46 -8.56 -4.44 -9.43
N PHE A 47 -8.46 -4.86 -8.18
CA PHE A 47 -9.63 -5.26 -7.39
C PHE A 47 -10.61 -4.10 -7.14
N LEU A 48 -10.09 -2.89 -6.87
CA LEU A 48 -10.91 -1.69 -6.72
C LEU A 48 -11.62 -1.33 -8.01
N PHE A 49 -10.93 -1.45 -9.16
CA PHE A 49 -11.52 -1.23 -10.48
C PHE A 49 -12.72 -2.15 -10.71
N PHE A 50 -12.59 -3.45 -10.41
CA PHE A 50 -13.70 -4.39 -10.50
C PHE A 50 -14.84 -4.06 -9.53
N ASN A 51 -14.54 -3.64 -8.29
CA ASN A 51 -15.56 -3.26 -7.32
C ASN A 51 -16.38 -2.05 -7.78
N VAL A 52 -15.71 -1.01 -8.30
CA VAL A 52 -16.38 0.17 -8.85
C VAL A 52 -17.24 -0.23 -10.05
N LEU A 53 -16.72 -1.06 -10.95
CA LEU A 53 -17.48 -1.54 -12.11
C LEU A 53 -18.75 -2.32 -11.71
N ILE A 54 -18.64 -3.22 -10.74
CA ILE A 54 -19.78 -3.99 -10.21
C ILE A 54 -20.77 -3.06 -9.50
N SER A 55 -20.30 -2.11 -8.70
CA SER A 55 -21.15 -1.15 -7.99
C SER A 55 -21.94 -0.26 -8.96
N LEU A 56 -21.30 0.18 -10.05
CA LEU A 56 -21.96 0.93 -11.13
C LEU A 56 -23.04 0.08 -11.83
N LEU A 57 -22.72 -1.18 -12.17
CA LEU A 57 -23.67 -2.10 -12.81
C LEU A 57 -24.88 -2.41 -11.90
N CYS A 58 -24.64 -2.72 -10.62
CA CYS A 58 -25.70 -2.96 -9.64
C CYS A 58 -26.51 -1.70 -9.34
N GLY A 59 -25.86 -0.54 -9.19
CA GLY A 59 -26.51 0.74 -8.94
C GLY A 59 -27.43 1.16 -10.09
N ALA A 60 -26.97 0.98 -11.34
CA ALA A 60 -27.78 1.21 -12.52
C ALA A 60 -28.95 0.22 -12.62
N GLY A 61 -28.71 -1.07 -12.35
CA GLY A 61 -29.74 -2.11 -12.41
C GLY A 61 -30.85 -1.91 -11.37
N ILE A 62 -30.48 -1.80 -10.09
CA ILE A 62 -31.45 -1.67 -8.99
C ILE A 62 -32.20 -0.33 -9.09
N GLY A 63 -31.47 0.76 -9.38
CA GLY A 63 -32.05 2.08 -9.57
C GLY A 63 -33.00 2.15 -10.78
N GLY A 64 -32.64 1.48 -11.88
CA GLY A 64 -33.43 1.41 -13.10
C GLY A 64 -34.74 0.64 -12.93
N ILE A 65 -34.72 -0.48 -12.21
CA ILE A 65 -35.91 -1.33 -12.03
C ILE A 65 -37.00 -0.63 -11.20
N LYS A 66 -36.64 0.16 -10.18
CA LYS A 66 -37.61 0.78 -9.26
C LYS A 66 -37.90 2.26 -9.52
N GLY A 67 -36.96 2.99 -10.13
CA GLY A 67 -37.06 4.46 -10.31
C GLY A 67 -36.90 4.94 -11.75
N GLY A 68 -36.85 4.03 -12.72
CA GLY A 68 -36.61 4.39 -14.12
C GLY A 68 -35.25 5.05 -14.35
N PRO A 69 -35.08 5.88 -15.40
CA PRO A 69 -33.78 6.45 -15.76
C PRO A 69 -33.20 7.39 -14.70
N LEU A 70 -34.04 8.13 -13.97
CA LEU A 70 -33.62 8.97 -12.84
C LEU A 70 -33.14 8.14 -11.65
N GLY A 71 -33.80 7.01 -11.36
CA GLY A 71 -33.35 6.06 -10.35
C GLY A 71 -32.00 5.41 -10.69
N ALA A 72 -31.76 5.10 -11.96
CA ALA A 72 -30.47 4.55 -12.43
C ALA A 72 -29.32 5.55 -12.25
N ILE A 73 -29.53 6.83 -12.61
CA ILE A 73 -28.53 7.90 -12.44
C ILE A 73 -28.21 8.10 -10.96
N CYS A 74 -29.24 8.15 -10.10
CA CYS A 74 -29.05 8.35 -8.68
C CYS A 74 -28.36 7.14 -8.02
N GLY A 75 -28.72 5.91 -8.41
CA GLY A 75 -28.07 4.68 -7.96
C GLY A 75 -26.60 4.56 -8.37
N VAL A 76 -26.26 4.99 -9.59
CA VAL A 76 -24.89 5.09 -10.09
C VAL A 76 -24.08 6.13 -9.30
N LEU A 77 -24.67 7.30 -9.03
CA LEU A 77 -24.01 8.35 -8.25
C LEU A 77 -23.74 7.90 -6.81
N LEU A 78 -24.72 7.30 -6.14
CA LEU A 78 -24.58 6.87 -4.74
C LEU A 78 -23.64 5.66 -4.61
N GLY A 79 -23.79 4.65 -5.48
CA GLY A 79 -22.93 3.47 -5.50
C GLY A 79 -21.49 3.80 -5.93
N GLY A 80 -21.34 4.59 -6.99
CA GLY A 80 -20.05 5.01 -7.52
C GLY A 80 -19.30 5.96 -6.58
N ALA A 81 -19.95 7.01 -6.06
CA ALA A 81 -19.30 7.96 -5.15
C ALA A 81 -18.97 7.33 -3.79
N GLY A 82 -19.87 6.50 -3.25
CA GLY A 82 -19.65 5.81 -1.98
C GLY A 82 -18.48 4.82 -2.05
N SER A 83 -18.41 4.03 -3.13
CA SER A 83 -17.29 3.09 -3.35
C SER A 83 -15.99 3.83 -3.60
N LEU A 84 -15.98 4.91 -4.38
CA LEU A 84 -14.79 5.75 -4.60
C LEU A 84 -14.27 6.37 -3.31
N PHE A 85 -15.15 6.85 -2.43
CA PHE A 85 -14.76 7.48 -1.17
C PHE A 85 -14.06 6.48 -0.23
N LEU A 86 -14.61 5.27 -0.09
CA LEU A 86 -13.98 4.20 0.70
C LEU A 86 -12.66 3.73 0.08
N CYS A 87 -12.59 3.64 -1.25
CA CYS A 87 -11.37 3.32 -1.98
C CYS A 87 -10.25 4.32 -1.71
N LEU A 88 -10.56 5.62 -1.67
CA LEU A 88 -9.56 6.68 -1.53
C LEU A 88 -8.77 6.56 -0.22
N PHE A 89 -9.45 6.25 0.89
CA PHE A 89 -8.78 6.01 2.18
C PHE A 89 -7.87 4.79 2.16
N ALA A 90 -8.30 3.68 1.54
CA ALA A 90 -7.48 2.49 1.40
C ALA A 90 -6.26 2.74 0.49
N LEU A 91 -6.44 3.55 -0.56
CA LEU A 91 -5.39 3.90 -1.52
C LEU A 91 -4.29 4.75 -0.88
N VAL A 92 -4.64 5.75 -0.06
CA VAL A 92 -3.67 6.62 0.63
C VAL A 92 -2.70 5.80 1.49
N GLY A 93 -3.22 4.82 2.25
CA GLY A 93 -2.38 3.94 3.06
C GLY A 93 -1.46 3.03 2.23
N HIS A 94 -1.84 2.69 1.00
CA HIS A 94 -1.00 1.94 0.07
C HIS A 94 0.05 2.83 -0.60
N ILE A 95 -0.32 4.04 -1.02
CA ILE A 95 0.60 5.02 -1.62
C ILE A 95 1.70 5.39 -0.62
N CYS A 96 1.37 5.65 0.65
CA CYS A 96 2.38 5.91 1.68
C CYS A 96 3.41 4.78 1.81
N ARG A 97 2.98 3.52 1.70
CA ARG A 97 3.89 2.36 1.76
C ARG A 97 4.80 2.28 0.54
N ILE A 98 4.27 2.56 -0.66
CA ILE A 98 5.05 2.60 -1.90
C ILE A 98 6.07 3.74 -1.87
N VAL A 99 5.64 4.95 -1.49
CA VAL A 99 6.50 6.13 -1.38
C VAL A 99 7.57 5.92 -0.31
N GLY A 100 7.21 5.32 0.83
CA GLY A 100 8.17 4.97 1.88
C GLY A 100 9.21 3.98 1.39
N ALA A 101 8.82 2.92 0.68
CA ALA A 101 9.76 1.96 0.12
C ALA A 101 10.65 2.57 -0.99
N PHE A 102 10.11 3.49 -1.77
CA PHE A 102 10.87 4.25 -2.78
C PHE A 102 11.93 5.16 -2.12
N LEU A 103 11.59 5.83 -1.02
CA LEU A 103 12.53 6.64 -0.26
C LEU A 103 13.67 5.79 0.35
N LEU A 104 13.37 4.59 0.83
CA LEU A 104 14.39 3.65 1.32
C LEU A 104 15.27 3.12 0.18
N MET A 105 14.69 2.88 -1.01
CA MET A 105 15.46 2.46 -2.18
C MET A 105 16.40 3.57 -2.69
N THR A 106 16.01 4.84 -2.54
CA THR A 106 16.76 6.01 -3.03
C THR A 106 17.58 6.71 -1.94
N SER A 107 17.73 6.08 -0.77
CA SER A 107 18.49 6.63 0.36
C SER A 107 20.00 6.54 0.18
N GLY A 108 20.48 5.71 -0.75
CA GLY A 108 21.90 5.54 -1.07
C GLY A 108 22.11 4.91 -2.45
N THR A 109 23.38 4.79 -2.86
CA THR A 109 23.79 4.12 -4.11
C THR A 109 24.57 2.84 -3.81
N PRO A 110 24.56 1.86 -4.73
CA PRO A 110 25.36 0.65 -4.56
C PRO A 110 26.85 1.00 -4.48
N GLY A 111 27.49 0.67 -3.35
CA GLY A 111 28.91 0.95 -3.10
C GLY A 111 29.19 2.02 -2.04
N MET A 112 28.17 2.73 -1.55
CA MET A 112 28.32 3.67 -0.43
C MET A 112 28.39 2.97 0.93
N GLU A 113 29.11 3.57 1.87
CA GLU A 113 29.06 3.18 3.27
C GLU A 113 27.73 3.61 3.92
N ILE A 114 27.34 2.93 5.01
CA ILE A 114 26.08 3.21 5.72
C ILE A 114 26.07 4.63 6.30
N SER A 115 27.24 5.16 6.65
CA SER A 115 27.46 6.52 7.14
C SER A 115 27.03 7.61 6.16
N ASP A 116 27.12 7.34 4.85
CA ASP A 116 26.80 8.31 3.79
C ASP A 116 25.33 8.29 3.38
N PHE A 117 24.53 7.39 3.95
CA PHE A 117 23.11 7.31 3.60
C PHE A 117 22.36 8.54 4.09
N SER A 118 21.42 9.00 3.27
CA SER A 118 20.57 10.12 3.66
C SER A 118 19.64 9.71 4.81
N ALA A 119 20.01 10.09 6.04
CA ALA A 119 19.24 9.79 7.24
C ALA A 119 17.81 10.32 7.16
N ALA A 120 17.59 11.49 6.53
CA ALA A 120 16.26 12.04 6.31
C ALA A 120 15.37 11.10 5.47
N LYS A 121 15.90 10.55 4.36
CA LYS A 121 15.15 9.61 3.52
C LYS A 121 14.87 8.29 4.23
N LEU A 122 15.82 7.81 5.03
CA LEU A 122 15.67 6.60 5.85
C LEU A 122 14.57 6.75 6.91
N VAL A 123 14.61 7.84 7.67
CA VAL A 123 13.64 8.12 8.75
C VAL A 123 12.24 8.35 8.16
N VAL A 124 12.12 9.24 7.17
CA VAL A 124 10.82 9.53 6.54
C VAL A 124 10.27 8.30 5.83
N GLY A 125 11.11 7.55 5.11
CA GLY A 125 10.71 6.32 4.44
C GLY A 125 10.20 5.26 5.42
N SER A 126 10.90 5.07 6.54
CA SER A 126 10.50 4.12 7.60
C SER A 126 9.18 4.53 8.26
N ILE A 127 9.02 5.83 8.57
CA ILE A 127 7.78 6.36 9.14
C ILE A 127 6.62 6.14 8.16
N MET A 128 6.79 6.44 6.88
CA MET A 128 5.73 6.27 5.88
C MET A 128 5.30 4.81 5.67
N ILE A 129 6.17 3.83 5.95
CA ILE A 129 5.81 2.42 5.93
C ILE A 129 5.09 1.98 7.21
N ILE A 130 5.52 2.49 8.38
CA ILE A 130 5.02 2.08 9.70
C ILE A 130 3.68 2.76 10.04
N LEU A 131 3.54 4.07 9.76
CA LEU A 131 2.37 4.87 10.10
C LEU A 131 1.06 4.24 9.59
N PRO A 132 0.93 3.82 8.31
CA PRO A 132 -0.29 3.22 7.80
C PRO A 132 -0.62 1.88 8.48
N ILE A 133 0.39 1.13 8.93
CA ILE A 133 0.20 -0.15 9.63
C ILE A 133 -0.36 0.09 11.03
N ILE A 134 0.15 1.08 11.75
CA ILE A 134 -0.33 1.45 13.09
C ILE A 134 -1.78 1.95 13.00
N PHE A 135 -2.07 2.88 12.07
CA PHE A 135 -3.42 3.42 11.90
C PHE A 135 -4.46 2.34 11.55
N TYR A 136 -4.10 1.35 10.72
CA TYR A 136 -5.00 0.24 10.41
C TYR A 136 -5.29 -0.67 11.61
N ARG A 137 -4.29 -0.89 12.47
CA ARG A 137 -4.43 -1.77 13.65
C ARG A 137 -5.27 -1.13 14.76
N SER A 138 -5.21 0.18 14.91
CA SER A 138 -6.03 0.91 15.89
C SER A 138 -7.52 0.84 15.53
N ARG A 139 -7.87 0.89 14.23
CA ARG A 139 -9.26 0.74 13.78
C ARG A 139 -9.83 -0.65 14.07
N SER A 140 -9.07 -1.71 13.80
CA SER A 140 -9.57 -3.08 14.01
C SER A 140 -9.79 -3.46 15.48
N ARG A 141 -9.23 -2.71 16.43
CA ARG A 141 -9.42 -2.92 17.88
C ARG A 141 -10.64 -2.19 18.43
N SER A 142 -11.00 -1.06 17.82
CA SER A 142 -12.17 -0.28 18.24
C SER A 142 -13.49 -0.97 17.92
N ASP A 143 -13.54 -1.80 16.87
CA ASP A 143 -14.77 -2.48 16.44
C ASP A 143 -15.03 -3.80 17.20
N SER A 144 -14.09 -4.26 18.04
CA SER A 144 -14.21 -5.51 18.81
C SER A 144 -14.64 -5.31 20.27
N ASP A 145 -14.71 -4.07 20.74
CA ASP A 145 -15.08 -3.72 22.12
C ASP A 145 -16.48 -3.08 22.23
N SER A 146 -17.28 -3.13 21.15
CA SER A 146 -18.69 -2.71 21.09
C SER A 146 -19.59 -3.88 20.72
#